data_AF-A0A7X7KHC4-F1
#
_entry.id   AF-A0A7X7KHC4-F1
#
_cell.length_a   1.000
_cell.length_b   1.000
_cell.length_c   1.000
_cell.angle_alpha   90.00
_cell.angle_beta   90.00
_cell.angle_gamma   90.00
#
_symmetry.space_group_name_H-M   'P 1'
#
loop_
_entity.id
_entity.type
_entity.pdbx_description
1 polymer ?
#
loop_
_entity_poly.entity_id
_entity_poly.type
_entity_poly.pdbx_seq_one_letter_code
_entity_poly.pdbx_strand_id
1 'polypeptide(L)'
;MAGRKWSGPRAGFNPAGWISWIVGFIVGAFNLAVNMMSNWEWANNMFPNLEHYQNYVPVSPVTAFLVGFALYVLLSVVGLRTRIVATPTETE
;
A
#
# COMPACT_ATOMS: atom_id res chain seq x y z
N MET A 1 0.02 -6.37 16.26
CA MET A 1 -1.07 -5.37 16.17
C MET A 1 -1.25 -4.72 17.54
N ALA A 2 -1.71 -3.47 17.63
CA ALA A 2 -1.62 -2.62 18.84
C ALA A 2 -2.52 -3.03 20.04
N GLY A 3 -2.93 -4.30 20.15
CA GLY A 3 -3.68 -4.82 21.30
C GLY A 3 -5.02 -4.13 21.53
N ARG A 4 -5.71 -3.70 20.46
CA ARG A 4 -6.94 -2.87 20.50
C ARG A 4 -6.76 -1.49 21.16
N LYS A 5 -5.52 -1.06 21.36
CA LYS A 5 -5.18 0.29 21.81
C LYS A 5 -4.69 1.11 20.63
N TRP A 6 -4.81 2.43 20.74
CA TRP A 6 -4.20 3.35 19.80
C TRP A 6 -2.69 3.11 19.74
N SER A 7 -2.10 3.08 18.54
CA SER A 7 -0.71 2.62 18.36
C SER A 7 0.37 3.67 18.64
N GLY A 8 -0.02 4.82 19.19
CA GLY A 8 0.86 5.97 19.40
C GLY A 8 1.11 6.81 18.15
N PRO A 9 1.59 8.06 18.29
CA PRO A 9 2.05 8.87 17.17
C PRO A 9 3.38 8.29 16.67
N ARG A 10 3.59 8.24 15.35
CA ARG A 10 4.82 7.68 14.75
C ARG A 10 5.69 8.77 14.16
N ALA A 11 7.00 8.58 14.26
CA ALA A 11 7.97 9.53 13.72
C ALA A 11 7.92 9.54 12.19
N GLY A 12 7.80 10.74 11.61
CA GLY A 12 8.11 11.02 10.20
C GLY A 12 7.43 10.11 9.18
N PHE A 13 8.24 9.59 8.25
CA PHE A 13 7.80 8.78 7.11
C PHE A 13 7.50 7.34 7.51
N ASN A 14 6.34 6.78 7.14
CA ASN A 14 5.96 5.40 7.41
C ASN A 14 6.04 4.54 6.12
N PRO A 15 7.15 3.81 5.86
CA PRO A 15 7.32 3.03 4.63
C PRO A 15 6.22 1.99 4.43
N ALA A 16 5.82 1.28 5.50
CA ALA A 16 4.74 0.30 5.44
C ALA A 16 3.43 0.94 4.94
N GLY A 17 3.11 2.14 5.42
CA GLY A 17 1.93 2.89 4.99
C GLY A 17 1.99 3.28 3.52
N TRP A 18 3.08 3.93 3.10
CA TRP A 18 3.24 4.39 1.72
C TRP A 18 3.25 3.26 0.70
N ILE A 19 4.00 2.19 0.95
CA ILE A 19 4.03 1.03 0.05
C ILE A 19 2.64 0.40 -0.06
N SER A 20 1.97 0.18 1.09
CA SER A 20 0.63 -0.38 1.10
C SER A 20 -0.41 0.47 0.38
N TRP A 21 -0.27 1.80 0.48
CA TRP A 21 -1.14 2.74 -0.20
C TRP A 21 -0.93 2.69 -1.72
N ILE A 22 0.32 2.73 -2.21
CA ILE A 22 0.62 2.66 -3.64
C ILE A 22 0.08 1.35 -4.24
N VAL A 23 0.36 0.21 -3.60
CA VAL A 23 -0.06 -1.10 -4.11
C VAL A 23 -1.59 -1.22 -4.10
N GLY A 24 -2.24 -0.81 -3.01
CA GLY A 24 -3.70 -0.79 -2.93
C GLY A 24 -4.33 0.08 -4.01
N PHE A 25 -3.77 1.27 -4.26
CA PHE A 25 -4.23 2.16 -5.32
C PHE A 25 -4.06 1.54 -6.71
N ILE A 26 -2.89 0.96 -7.01
CA ILE A 26 -2.65 0.28 -8.31
C ILE A 26 -3.65 -0.84 -8.52
N VAL A 27 -3.98 -1.64 -7.50
CA VAL A 27 -5.00 -2.70 -7.63
C VAL A 27 -6.40 -2.11 -7.79
N GLY A 28 -6.75 -1.09 -7.00
CA GLY A 28 -8.05 -0.42 -7.05
C GLY A 28 -8.31 0.37 -8.32
N ALA A 29 -7.23 0.77 -9.02
CA ALA A 29 -7.25 1.50 -10.27
C ALA A 29 -6.52 0.72 -11.38
N PHE A 30 -6.57 -0.63 -11.34
CA PHE A 30 -5.72 -1.50 -12.16
C PHE A 30 -5.80 -1.18 -13.65
N ASN A 31 -7.01 -1.01 -14.21
CA ASN A 31 -7.13 -0.71 -15.64
C ASN A 31 -6.51 0.63 -16.01
N LEU A 32 -6.65 1.66 -15.17
CA LEU A 32 -5.99 2.95 -15.36
C LEU A 32 -4.47 2.79 -15.30
N ALA A 33 -3.96 2.11 -14.27
CA ALA A 33 -2.53 1.90 -14.09
C ALA A 33 -1.91 1.11 -15.27
N VAL A 34 -2.56 0.03 -15.69
CA VAL A 34 -2.12 -0.78 -16.84
C VAL A 34 -2.13 0.04 -18.13
N ASN A 35 -3.20 0.78 -18.42
CA ASN A 35 -3.28 1.63 -19.62
C ASN A 35 -2.21 2.74 -19.62
N MET A 36 -1.85 3.27 -18.44
CA MET A 36 -0.75 4.24 -18.33
C MET A 36 0.61 3.56 -18.55
N MET A 37 0.83 2.39 -17.95
CA MET A 37 2.10 1.66 -18.03
C MET A 37 2.35 1.02 -19.39
N SER A 38 1.31 0.54 -20.10
CA SER A 38 1.49 -0.09 -21.42
C SER A 38 1.88 0.90 -22.52
N ASN A 39 1.86 2.20 -22.24
CA ASN A 39 2.43 3.22 -23.13
C ASN A 39 3.94 3.43 -22.92
N TRP A 40 4.54 2.83 -21.90
CA TRP A 40 5.97 2.94 -21.60
C TRP A 40 6.72 1.68 -22.02
N GLU A 41 7.72 1.84 -22.89
CA GLU A 41 8.48 0.72 -23.46
C GLU A 41 9.15 -0.14 -22.37
N TRP A 42 9.77 0.49 -21.38
CA TRP A 42 10.43 -0.22 -20.28
C TRP A 42 9.45 -1.05 -19.45
N ALA A 43 8.21 -0.56 -19.26
CA ALA A 43 7.20 -1.24 -18.48
C ALA A 43 6.63 -2.44 -19.25
N ASN A 44 6.43 -2.30 -20.56
CA ASN A 44 6.04 -3.42 -21.42
C ASN A 44 7.09 -4.53 -21.46
N ASN A 45 8.37 -4.16 -21.47
CA ASN A 45 9.48 -5.14 -21.41
C ASN A 45 9.55 -5.84 -20.06
N MET A 46 9.24 -5.14 -18.96
CA MET A 46 9.27 -5.70 -17.61
C MET A 46 8.03 -6.57 -17.30
N PHE A 47 6.85 -6.18 -17.80
CA PHE A 47 5.57 -6.82 -17.55
C PHE A 47 4.85 -7.13 -18.86
N PRO A 48 5.32 -8.12 -19.64
CA PRO A 48 4.69 -8.47 -20.90
C PRO A 48 3.26 -8.97 -20.67
N ASN A 49 2.35 -8.59 -21.57
CA ASN A 49 0.94 -9.00 -21.57
C ASN A 49 0.14 -8.56 -20.32
N LEU A 50 0.52 -7.48 -19.66
CA LEU A 50 -0.18 -6.98 -18.47
C LEU A 50 -1.67 -6.65 -18.74
N GLU A 51 -1.99 -6.24 -19.96
CA GLU A 51 -3.36 -5.96 -20.43
C GLU A 51 -4.29 -7.17 -20.33
N HIS A 52 -3.76 -8.40 -20.46
CA HIS A 52 -4.55 -9.62 -20.33
C HIS A 52 -5.24 -9.73 -18.96
N TYR A 53 -4.65 -9.14 -17.92
CA TYR A 53 -5.14 -9.24 -16.54
C TYR A 53 -6.27 -8.26 -16.20
N GLN A 54 -6.59 -7.30 -17.08
CA GLN A 54 -7.59 -6.25 -16.81
C GLN A 54 -8.98 -6.78 -16.47
N ASN A 55 -9.34 -7.95 -17.02
CA ASN A 55 -10.63 -8.59 -16.76
C ASN A 55 -10.63 -9.52 -15.53
N TYR A 56 -9.46 -9.80 -14.95
CA TYR A 56 -9.32 -10.69 -13.80
C TYR A 56 -9.13 -9.93 -12.48
N VAL A 57 -8.61 -8.71 -12.54
CA VAL A 57 -8.41 -7.88 -11.34
C VAL A 57 -9.67 -7.05 -11.06
N PRO A 58 -10.37 -7.27 -9.93
CA PRO A 58 -11.56 -6.51 -9.60
C PRO A 58 -11.20 -5.06 -9.23
N VAL A 59 -11.48 -4.13 -10.14
CA VAL A 59 -11.24 -2.68 -9.99
C VAL A 59 -12.33 -2.04 -9.14
N SER A 60 -12.33 -2.37 -7.83
CA SER A 60 -13.27 -1.80 -6.87
C SER A 60 -12.53 -1.12 -5.71
N PRO A 61 -13.11 -0.05 -5.12
CA PRO A 61 -12.53 0.57 -3.93
C PRO A 61 -12.31 -0.44 -2.79
N VAL A 62 -13.20 -1.42 -2.65
CA VAL A 62 -13.09 -2.46 -1.62
C VAL A 62 -11.85 -3.33 -1.83
N THR A 63 -11.58 -3.77 -3.07
CA THR A 63 -10.36 -4.52 -3.40
C THR A 63 -9.11 -3.72 -3.02
N ALA A 64 -9.11 -2.41 -3.34
CA ALA A 64 -8.01 -1.50 -3.02
C ALA A 64 -7.69 -1.49 -1.52
N PHE A 65 -8.73 -1.32 -0.69
CA PHE A 65 -8.60 -1.32 0.75
C PHE A 65 -8.17 -2.68 1.31
N LEU A 66 -8.72 -3.78 0.80
CA LEU A 66 -8.38 -5.12 1.26
C LEU A 66 -6.91 -5.47 0.98
N VAL A 67 -6.44 -5.22 -0.25
CA VAL A 67 -5.05 -5.50 -0.64
C VAL A 67 -4.09 -4.57 0.09
N GLY A 68 -4.38 -3.27 0.15
CA GLY A 68 -3.59 -2.30 0.89
C GLY A 68 -3.50 -2.68 2.37
N PHE A 69 -4.61 -3.02 3.01
CA PHE A 69 -4.64 -3.44 4.41
C PHE A 69 -3.85 -4.73 4.66
N ALA A 70 -4.05 -5.76 3.84
CA ALA A 70 -3.33 -7.02 3.96
C ALA A 70 -1.82 -6.83 3.83
N LEU A 71 -1.38 -6.03 2.84
CA LEU A 71 0.01 -5.70 2.66
C LEU A 71 0.56 -4.85 3.80
N TYR A 72 -0.20 -3.87 4.28
CA TYR A 72 0.18 -3.08 5.45
C TYR A 72 0.43 -3.97 6.65
N VAL A 73 -0.46 -4.92 6.95
CA VAL A 73 -0.30 -5.88 8.05
C VAL A 73 1.01 -6.63 7.89
N LEU A 74 1.29 -7.18 6.70
CA LEU A 74 2.53 -7.92 6.44
C LEU A 74 3.77 -7.05 6.65
N LEU A 75 3.84 -5.88 6.03
CA LEU A 75 4.97 -4.95 6.17
C LEU A 75 5.13 -4.46 7.62
N SER A 76 4.02 -4.30 8.34
CA SER A 76 4.01 -3.89 9.73
C SER A 76 4.58 -4.96 10.68
N VAL A 77 4.37 -6.23 10.34
CA VAL A 77 4.92 -7.40 11.05
C VAL A 77 6.41 -7.55 10.78
N VAL A 78 6.85 -7.32 9.54
CA VAL A 78 8.27 -7.34 9.15
C VAL A 78 9.09 -6.17 9.75
N GLY A 79 8.42 -5.19 10.37
CA GLY A 79 9.08 -4.13 11.13
C GLY A 79 9.31 -2.83 10.36
N LEU A 80 8.68 -2.64 9.20
CA LEU A 80 8.79 -1.42 8.38
C LEU A 80 7.98 -0.22 8.94
N ARG A 81 7.63 -0.27 10.23
CA ARG A 81 6.97 0.83 10.93
C ARG A 81 8.02 1.69 11.60
N THR A 82 7.88 3.01 11.50
CA THR A 82 8.73 3.92 12.26
C THR A 82 8.44 3.91 13.75
N ARG A 83 9.44 4.38 14.52
CA ARG A 83 9.40 4.49 15.98
C ARG A 83 8.18 5.29 16.44
N ILE A 84 7.62 4.89 17.58
CA ILE A 84 6.59 5.66 18.28
C ILE A 84 7.30 6.85 18.95
N VAL A 85 6.68 8.02 18.88
CA VAL A 85 7.17 9.25 19.52
C VAL A 85 6.34 9.50 20.76
N ALA A 86 6.95 10.07 21.79
CA ALA A 86 6.24 10.47 23.01
C ALA A 86 5.12 11.47 22.67
N THR A 87 3.99 11.31 23.33
CA THR A 87 2.89 12.26 23.25
C THR A 87 3.23 13.44 24.18
N PRO A 88 2.96 14.72 23.82
CA PRO A 88 3.38 15.88 24.61
C PRO A 88 2.93 15.90 26.08
N THR A 89 1.93 15.10 26.44
CA THR A 89 1.38 14.99 27.80
C THR A 89 2.12 14.01 28.72
N GLU A 90 3.17 13.33 28.24
CA GLU A 90 3.96 12.36 29.05
C GLU A 90 5.30 12.94 29.56
N THR A 91 5.53 14.25 29.44
CA THR A 91 6.80 14.91 29.85
C THR A 91 6.73 15.66 31.18
N GLU A 92 5.77 15.37 32.06
CA GLU A 92 5.71 15.89 33.44
C GLU A 92 6.17 14.86 34.48
#